data_AF-A0A9D6HV35-F1
#
_entry.id   AF-A0A9D6HV35-F1
#
_cell.length_a   1.000
_cell.length_b   1.000
_cell.length_c   1.000
_cell.angle_alpha   90.00
_cell.angle_beta   90.00
_cell.angle_gamma   90.00
#
_symmetry.space_group_name_H-M   'P 1'
#
loop_
_entity.id
_entity.type
_entity.pdbx_description
1 polymer ?
#
loop_
_entity_poly.entity_id
_entity_poly.type
_entity_poly.pdbx_seq_one_letter_code
_entity_poly.pdbx_strand_id
1 'polypeptide(L)'
;MDGIDGIEKGLAPADFLLLRREPQNPHDGLAILILDPTGRKIGYIPRVKNEVLARLMDAGKLVFGRLESKVWLHGWLRLAIRIYMRDP
;
A
#
# COMPACT_ATOMS: atom_id res chain seq x y z
N MET A 1 -7.06 -5.73 -18.46
CA MET A 1 -6.73 -4.65 -17.52
C MET A 1 -7.77 -4.73 -16.43
N ASP A 2 -7.39 -5.19 -15.25
CA ASP A 2 -8.34 -5.23 -14.12
C ASP A 2 -8.62 -3.78 -13.73
N GLY A 3 -9.84 -3.31 -14.00
CA GLY A 3 -10.32 -2.05 -13.48
C GLY A 3 -10.37 -2.08 -11.94
N ILE A 4 -10.72 -0.94 -11.33
CA ILE A 4 -10.85 -0.84 -9.87
C ILE A 4 -11.79 -1.91 -9.28
N ASP A 5 -12.76 -2.39 -10.05
CA ASP A 5 -13.66 -3.50 -9.69
C ASP A 5 -12.95 -4.86 -9.58
N GLY A 6 -11.96 -5.12 -10.42
CA GLY A 6 -11.17 -6.35 -10.37
C GLY A 6 -10.23 -6.36 -9.17
N ILE A 7 -9.63 -5.20 -8.87
CA ILE A 7 -8.83 -5.01 -7.65
C ILE A 7 -9.71 -5.18 -6.42
N GLU A 8 -10.89 -4.57 -6.40
CA GLU A 8 -11.84 -4.68 -5.29
C GLU A 8 -12.17 -6.15 -4.97
N LYS A 9 -12.54 -6.94 -5.98
CA LYS A 9 -12.90 -8.35 -5.81
C LYS A 9 -11.74 -9.21 -5.33
N GLY A 10 -10.51 -8.85 -5.69
CA GLY A 10 -9.29 -9.55 -5.27
C GLY A 10 -8.82 -9.22 -3.85
N LEU A 11 -9.46 -8.26 -3.17
CA LEU A 11 -9.09 -7.81 -1.83
C LEU A 11 -10.13 -8.21 -0.79
N ALA A 12 -9.70 -8.90 0.25
CA ALA A 12 -10.48 -9.26 1.42
C ALA A 12 -9.96 -8.56 2.69
N PRO A 13 -10.83 -8.20 3.65
CA PRO A 13 -10.38 -7.77 4.97
C PRO A 13 -9.42 -8.80 5.58
N ALA A 14 -8.44 -8.32 6.34
CA ALA A 14 -7.31 -9.05 6.91
C ALA A 14 -6.22 -9.51 5.91
N ASP A 15 -6.37 -9.26 4.60
CA ASP A 15 -5.30 -9.54 3.63
C ASP A 15 -4.04 -8.72 3.95
N PHE A 16 -2.89 -9.37 3.82
CA PHE A 16 -1.60 -8.70 3.88
C PHE A 16 -1.35 -7.94 2.58
N LEU A 17 -0.78 -6.74 2.72
CA LEU A 17 -0.39 -5.89 1.61
C LEU A 17 1.11 -5.69 1.64
N LEU A 18 1.74 -5.86 0.48
CA LEU A 18 3.17 -5.66 0.33
C LEU A 18 3.44 -4.19 0.06
N LEU A 19 4.44 -3.65 0.75
CA LEU A 19 4.92 -2.29 0.54
C LEU A 19 6.29 -2.33 -0.13
N ARG A 20 6.44 -1.59 -1.22
CA ARG A 20 7.68 -1.54 -2.00
C ARG A 20 8.17 -0.11 -2.17
N ARG A 21 9.42 0.14 -1.79
CA ARG A 21 10.08 1.43 -2.03
C ARG A 21 10.33 1.67 -3.52
N GLU A 22 10.09 2.90 -3.98
CA GLU A 22 10.45 3.37 -5.31
C GLU A 22 11.27 4.67 -5.20
N PRO A 23 12.54 4.62 -4.72
CA PRO A 23 13.35 5.83 -4.47
C PRO A 23 13.70 6.62 -5.74
N GLN A 24 13.64 5.97 -6.90
CA GLN A 24 13.87 6.57 -8.22
C GLN A 24 12.57 7.04 -8.89
N ASN A 25 11.44 7.07 -8.17
CA ASN A 25 10.19 7.57 -8.73
C ASN A 25 10.35 9.06 -9.08
N PRO A 26 10.09 9.48 -10.34
CA PRO A 26 10.38 10.84 -10.79
C PRO A 26 9.50 11.92 -10.15
N HIS A 27 8.39 11.53 -9.52
CA HIS A 27 7.45 12.46 -8.89
C HIS A 27 7.68 12.60 -7.37
N ASP A 28 8.15 11.54 -6.72
CA ASP A 28 8.32 11.47 -5.28
C ASP A 28 9.35 10.41 -4.87
N GLY A 29 10.56 10.81 -4.44
CA GLY A 29 11.60 9.88 -3.97
C GLY A 29 11.23 9.09 -2.70
N LEU A 30 10.17 9.50 -1.99
CA LEU A 30 9.63 8.79 -0.83
C LEU A 30 8.46 7.87 -1.22
N ALA A 31 8.19 7.66 -2.51
CA ALA A 31 7.10 6.81 -2.98
C ALA A 31 7.21 5.38 -2.42
N ILE A 32 6.07 4.90 -1.89
CA ILE A 32 5.88 3.54 -1.42
C ILE A 32 4.68 2.97 -2.16
N LEU A 33 4.94 2.01 -3.03
CA LEU A 33 3.93 1.27 -3.77
C LEU A 33 3.26 0.25 -2.86
N ILE A 34 1.93 0.15 -2.96
CA ILE A 34 1.11 -0.85 -2.28
C ILE A 34 0.71 -1.91 -3.31
N LEU A 35 1.02 -3.17 -3.00
CA LEU A 35 0.70 -4.33 -3.82
C LEU A 35 -0.16 -5.31 -3.02
N ASP A 36 -1.02 -6.06 -3.72
CA ASP A 36 -1.69 -7.24 -3.16
C ASP A 36 -0.71 -8.43 -3.02
N PRO A 37 -1.08 -9.54 -2.36
CA PRO A 37 -0.24 -10.74 -2.26
C PRO A 37 0.16 -11.37 -3.59
N THR A 38 -0.59 -11.10 -4.67
CA THR A 38 -0.30 -11.60 -6.02
C THR A 38 0.59 -10.66 -6.83
N GLY A 39 1.00 -9.53 -6.25
CA GLY A 39 1.85 -8.52 -6.89
C GLY A 39 1.10 -7.48 -7.73
N ARG A 40 -0.24 -7.45 -7.71
CA ARG A 40 -1.01 -6.42 -8.42
C ARG A 40 -0.91 -5.09 -7.70
N LYS A 41 -0.74 -4.02 -8.47
CA LYS A 41 -0.70 -2.64 -7.96
C LYS A 41 -2.07 -2.19 -7.48
N ILE A 42 -2.15 -1.82 -6.21
CA ILE A 42 -3.34 -1.22 -5.60
C ILE A 42 -3.24 0.30 -5.65
N GLY A 43 -2.06 0.85 -5.37
CA GLY A 43 -1.86 2.30 -5.29
C GLY A 43 -0.56 2.66 -4.58
N TYR A 44 -0.51 3.85 -4.00
CA TYR A 44 0.65 4.36 -3.24
C TYR A 44 0.23 4.83 -1.84
N ILE A 45 1.17 4.78 -0.90
CA ILE A 45 1.00 5.51 0.37
C ILE A 45 0.93 7.02 0.06
N PRO A 46 -0.05 7.76 0.61
CA PRO A 46 -0.14 9.19 0.39
C PRO A 46 1.15 9.92 0.77
N ARG A 47 1.59 10.86 -0.06
CA ARG A 47 2.83 11.63 0.13
C ARG A 47 2.95 12.28 1.51
N VAL A 48 1.84 12.75 2.08
CA VAL A 48 1.82 13.36 3.43
C VAL A 48 2.03 12.36 4.57
N LYS A 49 2.02 11.04 4.29
CA LYS A 49 2.20 9.96 5.28
C LYS A 49 3.38 9.04 4.99
N ASN A 50 4.05 9.19 3.84
CA ASN A 50 5.05 8.21 3.39
C ASN A 50 6.43 8.42 4.02
N GLU A 51 6.77 9.62 4.52
CA GLU A 51 8.14 9.94 4.93
C GLU A 51 8.69 9.01 6.03
N VAL A 52 7.95 8.86 7.13
CA VAL A 52 8.40 8.01 8.26
C VAL A 52 8.54 6.56 7.80
N LEU A 53 7.56 6.06 7.04
CA LEU A 53 7.59 4.69 6.54
C LEU A 53 8.75 4.48 5.55
N ALA A 54 9.02 5.45 4.68
CA ALA A 54 10.08 5.37 3.69
C ALA A 54 11.44 5.28 4.37
N ARG A 55 11.68 6.14 5.37
CA ARG A 55 12.93 6.12 6.15
C ARG A 55 13.12 4.82 6.92
N LEU A 56 12.06 4.25 7.49
CA LEU A 56 12.12 2.95 8.18
C LEU A 56 12.50 1.83 7.20
N MET A 57 11.87 1.79 6.03
CA MET A 57 12.17 0.81 4.98
C MET A 57 13.60 0.99 4.44
N ASP A 58 14.04 2.23 4.22
CA ASP A 58 15.39 2.56 3.76
C ASP A 58 16.46 2.17 4.80
N ALA A 59 16.09 2.15 6.10
CA ALA A 59 16.92 1.62 7.19
C ALA A 59 16.84 0.08 7.34
N GLY A 60 16.16 -0.62 6.43
CA GLY A 60 16.06 -2.08 6.42
C GLY A 60 14.95 -2.66 7.31
N LYS A 61 14.05 -1.83 7.87
CA LYS A 61 12.91 -2.34 8.65
C LYS A 61 11.87 -2.96 7.73
N LEU A 62 11.35 -4.12 8.12
CA LEU A 62 10.27 -4.78 7.39
C LEU A 62 8.94 -4.09 7.72
N VAL A 63 8.38 -3.38 6.74
CA VAL A 63 7.09 -2.69 6.86
C VAL A 63 6.09 -3.33 5.89
N PHE A 64 4.88 -3.61 6.36
CA PHE A 64 3.81 -4.20 5.55
C PHE A 64 2.45 -3.62 5.97
N GLY A 65 1.46 -3.77 5.09
CA GLY A 65 0.08 -3.37 5.38
C GLY A 65 -0.82 -4.56 5.69
N ARG A 66 -1.94 -4.28 6.34
CA ARG A 66 -3.10 -5.18 6.41
C ARG A 66 -4.34 -4.40 6.02
N LEU A 67 -5.18 -4.97 5.17
CA LEU A 67 -6.46 -4.37 4.82
C LEU A 67 -7.43 -4.53 6.00
N GLU A 68 -7.95 -3.43 6.52
CA GLU A 68 -8.97 -3.44 7.58
C GLU A 68 -10.39 -3.42 6.98
N SER A 69 -10.60 -2.59 5.96
CA SER A 69 -11.89 -2.49 5.28
C SER A 69 -11.74 -1.89 3.88
N LYS A 70 -12.69 -2.21 3.00
CA LYS A 70 -12.87 -1.59 1.69
C LYS A 70 -14.29 -1.06 1.57
N VAL A 71 -14.47 0.17 1.08
CA VAL A 71 -15.79 0.80 0.91
C VAL A 71 -15.82 1.61 -0.37
N TRP A 72 -16.89 1.43 -1.16
CA TRP A 72 -17.18 2.30 -2.30
C TRP A 72 -17.81 3.61 -1.81
N LEU A 73 -17.23 4.73 -2.22
CA LEU A 73 -17.74 6.07 -1.95
C LEU A 73 -17.80 6.79 -3.29
N HIS A 74 -18.97 7.24 -3.74
CA HIS A 74 -19.13 8.07 -4.95
C HIS A 74 -18.26 7.65 -6.17
N GLY A 75 -18.17 6.35 -6.45
CA GLY A 75 -17.41 5.82 -7.60
C GLY A 75 -15.90 5.62 -7.38
N TRP A 76 -15.39 5.83 -6.17
CA TRP A 76 -14.01 5.49 -5.79
C TRP A 76 -13.96 4.47 -4.64
N LEU A 77 -12.97 3.59 -4.69
CA LEU A 77 -12.76 2.58 -3.65
C LEU A 77 -11.84 3.14 -2.56
N ARG A 78 -12.39 3.30 -1.35
CA ARG A 78 -11.62 3.68 -0.17
C ARG A 78 -11.13 2.42 0.54
N LEU A 79 -9.82 2.33 0.72
CA LEU A 79 -9.19 1.28 1.52
C LEU A 79 -8.74 1.85 2.86
N ALA A 80 -9.10 1.19 3.95
CA ALA A 80 -8.51 1.42 5.27
C ALA A 80 -7.41 0.39 5.47
N ILE A 81 -6.17 0.84 5.50
CA ILE A 81 -5.00 -0.02 5.64
C ILE A 81 -4.31 0.32 6.96
N ARG A 82 -4.06 -0.71 7.76
CA ARG A 82 -3.21 -0.59 8.95
C ARG A 82 -1.79 -0.98 8.58
N ILE A 83 -0.83 -0.16 8.98
CA ILE A 83 0.58 -0.39 8.69
C ILE A 83 1.24 -1.00 9.92
N TYR A 84 2.07 -2.00 9.67
CA TYR A 84 2.85 -2.71 10.68
C TYR A 84 4.32 -2.65 10.32
N MET A 85 5.16 -2.65 11.34
CA MET A 85 6.59 -2.82 11.23
C MET A 85 6.96 -4.01 12.09
N ARG A 86 7.80 -4.90 11.55
CA ARG A 86 8.43 -5.95 12.34
C ARG A 86 9.80 -5.45 12.77
N ASP A 87 10.01 -5.40 14.08
CA ASP A 87 11.35 -5.31 14.65
C ASP A 87 11.83 -6.73 14.98
N PRO A 88 13.11 -7.08 14.72
CA PRO A 88 13.69 -8.36 15.10
C PRO A 88 13.75 -8.55 16.62
#